data_AF-S8DUN2-F1
#
_entry.id   AF-S8DUN2-F1
#
_cell.length_a   1.000
_cell.length_b   1.000
_cell.length_c   1.000
_cell.angle_alpha   90.00
_cell.angle_beta   90.00
_cell.angle_gamma   90.00
#
_symmetry.space_group_name_H-M   'P 1'
#
loop_
_entity.id
_entity.type
_entity.pdbx_description
1 polymer ?
#
loop_
_entity_poly.entity_id
_entity_poly.type
_entity_poly.pdbx_seq_one_letter_code
_entity_poly.pdbx_strand_id
1 'polypeptide(L)'
;MNRNLDKPLAAFQERNPLQSLPINHILSKATSLYPIPNALDPFVLRAAVEPTGITACLWSTDQDIYSITPWATRWTGSISLAVTTTAEPSSAEHENLLVKLADLQRRSTLLNATLSVHLVHLAPAAPANPNAFLNLARLFAQTPRVVLFPGNLTITPPKLLYASLVAQDRHASAAIAPAPASAPRRRPTVLTTRGQTSFPFSPLAPVVIGRDDPLWCTERFFTPADRAPDWEECLWQIWLENFGDVDVQQTRGWLHDALPGAPSSSESLTMVSAFCGQALVCEHSLAG
;
A
#
# COMPACT_ATOMS: atom_id res chain seq x y z
N MET A 1 -44.71 -23.00 35.34
CA MET A 1 -44.42 -23.11 33.89
C MET A 1 -43.95 -21.74 33.41
N ASN A 2 -42.66 -21.56 33.15
CA ASN A 2 -42.12 -20.48 32.32
C ASN A 2 -40.68 -20.88 31.97
N ARG A 3 -40.50 -21.45 30.77
CA ARG A 3 -39.19 -21.75 30.19
C ARG A 3 -38.79 -20.53 29.35
N ASN A 4 -37.90 -19.68 29.87
CA ASN A 4 -37.19 -18.72 29.03
C ASN A 4 -36.08 -19.47 28.30
N LEU A 5 -36.23 -19.55 26.97
CA LEU A 5 -35.21 -20.00 26.04
C LEU A 5 -34.18 -18.88 25.85
N ASP A 6 -33.04 -19.00 26.54
CA ASP A 6 -31.82 -18.30 26.13
C ASP A 6 -31.22 -19.05 24.93
N LYS A 7 -31.49 -18.54 23.72
CA LYS A 7 -30.72 -18.92 22.53
C LYS A 7 -29.43 -18.10 22.50
N PRO A 8 -28.24 -18.71 22.47
CA PRO A 8 -27.02 -17.97 22.21
C PRO A 8 -27.05 -17.46 20.77
N LEU A 9 -26.90 -16.14 20.61
CA LEU A 9 -26.57 -15.50 19.35
C LEU A 9 -25.23 -16.09 18.87
N ALA A 10 -25.30 -17.03 17.95
CA ALA A 10 -24.14 -17.47 17.20
C ALA A 10 -23.60 -16.26 16.43
N ALA A 11 -22.47 -15.72 16.89
CA ALA A 11 -21.71 -14.76 16.13
C ALA A 11 -21.37 -15.40 14.78
N PHE A 12 -22.01 -14.91 13.70
CA PHE A 12 -21.59 -15.18 12.34
C PHE A 12 -20.20 -14.54 12.19
N GLN A 13 -19.18 -15.30 12.57
CA GLN A 13 -17.82 -15.04 12.18
C GLN A 13 -17.77 -15.35 10.69
N GLU A 14 -18.06 -14.36 9.85
CA GLU A 14 -17.88 -14.43 8.41
C GLU A 14 -16.42 -14.83 8.15
N ARG A 15 -16.19 -16.12 7.97
CA ARG A 15 -14.90 -16.64 7.54
C ARG A 15 -14.66 -16.04 6.16
N ASN A 16 -13.59 -15.26 6.04
CA ASN A 16 -13.18 -14.69 4.77
C ASN A 16 -13.10 -15.85 3.74
N PRO A 17 -13.91 -15.86 2.67
CA PRO A 17 -14.02 -16.97 1.74
C PRO A 17 -12.69 -17.26 1.02
N LEU A 18 -11.76 -16.32 1.05
CA LEU A 18 -10.41 -16.48 0.52
C LEU A 18 -9.57 -17.47 1.35
N GLN A 19 -9.88 -17.70 2.63
CA GLN A 19 -9.14 -18.66 3.47
C GLN A 19 -9.34 -20.12 3.07
N SER A 20 -10.42 -20.43 2.33
CA SER A 20 -10.70 -21.81 1.87
C SER A 20 -10.14 -22.14 0.48
N LEU A 21 -9.60 -21.15 -0.24
CA LEU A 21 -9.11 -21.36 -1.60
C LEU A 21 -7.68 -21.91 -1.60
N PRO A 22 -7.31 -22.80 -2.55
CA PRO A 22 -5.92 -23.18 -2.76
C PRO A 22 -5.05 -21.96 -3.04
N ILE A 23 -3.83 -21.94 -2.47
CA ILE A 23 -2.92 -20.79 -2.58
C ILE A 23 -2.62 -20.42 -4.03
N ASN A 24 -2.48 -21.40 -4.92
CA ASN A 24 -2.27 -21.17 -6.35
C ASN A 24 -3.43 -20.39 -6.99
N HIS A 25 -4.65 -20.64 -6.55
CA HIS A 25 -5.83 -19.93 -7.05
C HIS A 25 -5.86 -18.48 -6.55
N ILE A 26 -5.52 -18.27 -5.28
CA ILE A 26 -5.35 -16.94 -4.68
C ILE A 26 -4.27 -16.17 -5.44
N LEU A 27 -3.08 -16.76 -5.64
CA LEU A 27 -1.97 -16.15 -6.36
C LEU A 27 -2.35 -15.80 -7.79
N SER A 28 -3.03 -16.69 -8.53
CA SER A 28 -3.45 -16.41 -9.91
C SER A 28 -4.42 -15.23 -10.07
N LYS A 29 -5.12 -14.84 -9.00
CA LYS A 29 -6.14 -13.78 -9.01
C LYS A 29 -5.70 -12.51 -8.32
N ALA A 30 -5.02 -12.62 -7.19
CA ALA A 30 -4.58 -11.50 -6.36
C ALA A 30 -3.25 -10.91 -6.84
N THR A 31 -2.47 -11.68 -7.61
CA THR A 31 -1.13 -11.28 -8.01
C THR A 31 -0.86 -11.66 -9.44
N SER A 32 -0.66 -10.70 -10.32
CA SER A 32 -0.02 -10.93 -11.62
C SER A 32 1.49 -11.20 -11.45
N LEU A 33 1.89 -11.98 -10.43
CA LEU A 33 3.26 -12.37 -10.19
C LEU A 33 3.68 -13.34 -11.28
N TYR A 34 4.53 -12.86 -12.17
CA TYR A 34 5.16 -13.67 -13.19
C TYR A 34 6.69 -13.55 -13.06
N PRO A 35 7.43 -14.68 -13.01
CA PRO A 35 6.92 -16.05 -12.95
C PRO A 35 6.18 -16.33 -11.64
N ILE A 36 5.37 -17.40 -11.63
CA ILE A 36 4.62 -17.82 -10.44
C ILE A 36 5.61 -18.08 -9.30
N PRO A 37 5.35 -17.57 -8.07
CA PRO A 37 6.19 -17.87 -6.91
C PRO A 37 6.33 -19.38 -6.68
N ASN A 38 7.51 -19.81 -6.23
CA ASN A 38 7.77 -21.22 -5.91
C ASN A 38 6.91 -21.70 -4.73
N ALA A 39 6.70 -20.82 -3.74
CA ALA A 39 5.89 -21.07 -2.56
C ALA A 39 5.44 -19.75 -1.92
N LEU A 40 4.42 -19.84 -1.08
CA LEU A 40 3.92 -18.74 -0.25
C LEU A 40 3.54 -19.29 1.12
N ASP A 41 4.23 -18.81 2.15
CA ASP A 41 3.96 -19.15 3.55
C ASP A 41 3.31 -17.94 4.24
N PRO A 42 1.96 -17.88 4.31
CA PRO A 42 1.28 -16.79 4.98
C PRO A 42 1.39 -16.94 6.50
N PHE A 43 1.53 -15.81 7.20
CA PHE A 43 1.49 -15.77 8.67
C PHE A 43 2.59 -16.61 9.35
N VAL A 44 3.79 -16.67 8.77
CA VAL A 44 4.99 -17.22 9.44
C VAL A 44 5.16 -16.55 10.80
N LEU A 45 4.91 -15.24 10.86
CA LEU A 45 4.61 -14.53 12.10
C LEU A 45 3.19 -13.98 12.05
N ARG A 46 2.47 -14.06 13.16
CA ARG A 46 1.11 -13.51 13.26
C ARG A 46 0.92 -12.72 14.55
N ALA A 47 0.76 -11.42 14.38
CA ALA A 47 0.34 -10.53 15.46
C ALA A 47 -1.12 -10.75 15.86
N ALA A 48 -1.43 -10.52 17.14
CA ALA A 48 -2.79 -10.38 17.65
C ALA A 48 -3.26 -8.94 17.41
N VAL A 49 -4.08 -8.75 16.38
CA VAL A 49 -4.45 -7.42 15.87
C VAL A 49 -5.83 -6.98 16.37
N GLU A 50 -5.95 -5.72 16.76
CA GLU A 50 -7.24 -5.07 17.03
C GLU A 50 -8.01 -4.87 15.71
N PRO A 51 -9.24 -5.41 15.58
CA PRO A 51 -9.96 -5.44 14.30
C PRO A 51 -10.36 -4.06 13.77
N THR A 52 -10.44 -3.04 14.64
CA THR A 52 -10.82 -1.67 14.31
C THR A 52 -9.66 -0.77 13.88
N GLY A 53 -8.42 -1.31 13.88
CA GLY A 53 -7.23 -0.55 13.51
C GLY A 53 -7.06 -0.34 12.00
N ILE A 54 -5.93 0.25 11.65
CA ILE A 54 -5.46 0.37 10.27
C ILE A 54 -4.14 -0.41 10.16
N THR A 55 -4.05 -1.32 9.21
CA THR A 55 -2.83 -2.11 8.96
C THR A 55 -1.94 -1.40 7.95
N ALA A 56 -0.66 -1.26 8.25
CA ALA A 56 0.34 -0.90 7.26
C ALA A 56 0.72 -2.10 6.42
N CYS A 57 0.59 -1.99 5.10
CA CYS A 57 1.01 -3.01 4.15
C CYS A 57 2.36 -2.60 3.56
N LEU A 58 3.34 -3.45 3.78
CA LEU A 58 4.74 -3.22 3.44
C LEU A 58 5.29 -4.40 2.65
N TRP A 59 6.40 -4.16 1.96
CA TRP A 59 7.20 -5.20 1.33
C TRP A 59 8.70 -4.97 1.58
N SER A 60 9.45 -6.05 1.69
CA SER A 60 10.92 -6.06 1.84
C SER A 60 11.54 -7.33 1.27
N THR A 61 12.85 -7.29 1.01
CA THR A 61 13.66 -8.50 0.82
C THR A 61 14.02 -9.12 2.18
N ASP A 62 14.46 -10.39 2.16
CA ASP A 62 15.00 -11.10 3.31
C ASP A 62 16.30 -10.50 3.87
N GLN A 63 17.02 -9.70 3.08
CA GLN A 63 18.23 -8.99 3.51
C GLN A 63 17.90 -7.75 4.36
N ASP A 64 16.79 -7.08 4.06
CA ASP A 64 16.44 -5.78 4.65
C ASP A 64 15.46 -5.89 5.83
N ILE A 65 15.13 -7.10 6.29
CA ILE A 65 14.10 -7.36 7.31
C ILE A 65 14.29 -6.56 8.60
N TYR A 66 15.53 -6.29 9.01
CA TYR A 66 15.81 -5.53 10.24
C TYR A 66 15.41 -4.05 10.16
N SER A 67 15.25 -3.52 8.95
CA SER A 67 14.75 -2.16 8.70
C SER A 67 13.31 -1.96 9.19
N ILE A 68 12.57 -3.05 9.47
CA ILE A 68 11.24 -2.96 10.06
C ILE A 68 11.26 -2.40 11.49
N THR A 69 12.38 -2.56 12.21
CA THR A 69 12.49 -2.14 13.62
C THR A 69 12.32 -0.63 13.76
N PRO A 70 13.14 0.23 13.11
CA PRO A 70 12.93 1.68 13.18
C PRO A 70 11.57 2.10 12.59
N TRP A 71 11.10 1.39 11.56
CA TRP A 71 9.80 1.67 10.93
C TRP A 71 8.64 1.49 11.93
N ALA A 72 8.60 0.37 12.66
CA ALA A 72 7.56 0.07 13.63
C ALA A 72 7.53 1.06 14.80
N THR A 73 8.65 1.65 15.20
CA THR A 73 8.64 2.70 16.23
C THR A 73 7.85 3.96 15.84
N ARG A 74 7.56 4.14 14.54
CA ARG A 74 6.79 5.26 13.99
C ARG A 74 5.34 4.89 13.68
N TRP A 75 5.01 3.60 13.70
CA TRP A 75 3.68 3.07 13.38
C TRP A 75 3.20 2.16 14.51
N THR A 76 2.30 2.69 15.34
CA THR A 76 1.75 1.95 16.49
C THR A 76 0.62 0.98 16.13
N GLY A 77 0.20 0.96 14.85
CA GLY A 77 -0.81 0.04 14.35
C GLY A 77 -0.25 -1.33 13.96
N SER A 78 -1.13 -2.20 13.46
CA SER A 78 -0.74 -3.48 12.88
C SER A 78 0.06 -3.29 11.60
N ILE A 79 0.93 -4.26 11.32
CA ILE A 79 1.81 -4.30 10.15
C ILE A 79 1.61 -5.65 9.46
N SER A 80 1.33 -5.62 8.18
CA SER A 80 1.39 -6.78 7.28
C SER A 80 2.59 -6.60 6.36
N LEU A 81 3.61 -7.42 6.55
CA LEU A 81 4.86 -7.35 5.79
C LEU A 81 4.98 -8.58 4.89
N ALA A 82 5.00 -8.35 3.58
CA ALA A 82 5.44 -9.36 2.62
C ALA A 82 6.97 -9.35 2.54
N VAL A 83 7.60 -10.50 2.78
CA VAL A 83 9.05 -10.69 2.65
C VAL A 83 9.32 -11.61 1.48
N THR A 84 10.11 -11.15 0.51
CA THR A 84 10.54 -11.98 -0.61
C THR A 84 11.90 -12.59 -0.35
N THR A 85 12.05 -13.87 -0.68
CA THR A 85 13.30 -14.62 -0.57
C THR A 85 13.49 -15.53 -1.78
N THR A 86 14.74 -15.83 -2.12
CA THR A 86 15.09 -16.88 -3.08
C THR A 86 15.46 -18.20 -2.40
N ALA A 87 15.45 -18.24 -1.05
CA ALA A 87 15.69 -19.46 -0.31
C ALA A 87 14.58 -20.48 -0.55
N GLU A 88 14.97 -21.72 -0.85
CA GLU A 88 14.00 -22.81 -1.01
C GLU A 88 13.40 -23.19 0.35
N PRO A 89 12.09 -23.51 0.42
CA PRO A 89 11.50 -23.99 1.67
C PRO A 89 12.28 -25.18 2.25
N SER A 90 12.51 -25.16 3.56
CA SER A 90 13.31 -26.17 4.30
C SER A 90 14.82 -26.20 3.99
N SER A 91 15.35 -25.27 3.18
CA SER A 91 16.80 -25.08 3.02
C SER A 91 17.44 -24.48 4.29
N ALA A 92 18.77 -24.57 4.42
CA ALA A 92 19.49 -23.96 5.54
C ALA A 92 19.33 -22.43 5.56
N GLU A 93 19.27 -21.80 4.39
CA GLU A 93 19.03 -20.37 4.20
C GLU A 93 17.63 -19.99 4.69
N HIS A 94 16.63 -20.81 4.38
CA HIS A 94 15.26 -20.62 4.85
C HIS A 94 15.16 -20.75 6.38
N GLU A 95 15.75 -21.79 6.97
CA GLU A 95 15.77 -21.94 8.43
C GLU A 95 16.47 -20.77 9.12
N ASN A 96 17.56 -20.27 8.55
CA ASN A 96 18.23 -19.07 9.06
C ASN A 96 17.33 -17.82 8.96
N LEU A 97 16.56 -17.67 7.87
CA LEU A 97 15.56 -16.60 7.76
C LEU A 97 14.50 -16.70 8.85
N LEU A 98 13.95 -17.89 9.10
CA LEU A 98 12.99 -18.12 10.18
C LEU A 98 13.57 -17.75 11.56
N VAL A 99 14.83 -18.10 11.82
CA VAL A 99 15.53 -17.71 13.06
C VAL A 99 15.64 -16.19 13.18
N LYS A 100 15.99 -15.47 12.10
CA LYS A 100 16.05 -14.00 12.10
C LYS A 100 14.68 -13.38 12.37
N LEU A 101 13.61 -13.92 11.77
CA LEU A 101 12.23 -13.45 11.99
C LEU A 101 11.79 -13.68 13.43
N ALA A 102 12.06 -14.85 14.01
CA ALA A 102 11.79 -15.13 15.42
C ALA A 102 12.58 -14.17 16.34
N ASP A 103 13.80 -13.81 15.96
CA ASP A 103 14.62 -12.86 16.71
C ASP A 103 14.02 -11.44 16.74
N LEU A 104 13.40 -10.99 15.64
CA LEU A 104 12.68 -9.70 15.60
C LEU A 104 11.56 -9.63 16.65
N GLN A 105 10.78 -10.71 16.81
CA GLN A 105 9.72 -10.75 17.83
C GLN A 105 10.28 -10.76 19.25
N ARG A 106 11.36 -11.52 19.51
CA ARG A 106 11.96 -11.58 20.84
C ARG A 106 12.54 -10.25 21.28
N ARG A 107 13.13 -9.49 20.37
CA ARG A 107 13.79 -8.20 20.69
C ARG A 107 12.83 -7.03 20.86
N SER A 108 11.61 -7.13 20.33
CA SER A 108 10.67 -6.02 20.32
C SER A 108 9.27 -6.48 20.71
N THR A 109 8.84 -6.13 21.91
CA THR A 109 7.47 -6.36 22.39
C THR A 109 6.44 -5.71 21.48
N LEU A 110 6.78 -4.55 20.88
CA LEU A 110 5.95 -3.87 19.89
C LEU A 110 5.77 -4.73 18.65
N LEU A 111 6.86 -5.22 18.04
CA LEU A 111 6.76 -6.07 16.84
C LEU A 111 6.04 -7.38 17.14
N ASN A 112 6.26 -7.98 18.32
CA ASN A 112 5.53 -9.18 18.73
C ASN A 112 4.01 -8.94 18.73
N ALA A 113 3.56 -7.75 19.13
CA ALA A 113 2.15 -7.39 19.16
C ALA A 113 1.58 -6.92 17.82
N THR A 114 2.38 -6.35 16.92
CA THR A 114 1.88 -5.66 15.72
C THR A 114 2.28 -6.27 14.38
N LEU A 115 3.35 -7.07 14.31
CA LEU A 115 3.91 -7.57 13.05
C LEU A 115 3.32 -8.93 12.64
N SER A 116 2.74 -8.96 11.45
CA SER A 116 2.47 -10.17 10.67
C SER A 116 3.44 -10.25 9.50
N VAL A 117 4.03 -11.43 9.27
CA VAL A 117 4.98 -11.67 8.17
C VAL A 117 4.47 -12.79 7.27
N HIS A 118 4.59 -12.56 5.96
CA HIS A 118 4.24 -13.50 4.89
C HIS A 118 5.47 -13.70 4.02
N LEU A 119 5.93 -14.94 3.86
CA LEU A 119 7.09 -15.25 3.02
C LEU A 119 6.65 -15.59 1.60
N VAL A 120 7.29 -14.97 0.62
CA VAL A 120 7.11 -15.25 -0.81
C VAL A 120 8.42 -15.79 -1.35
N HIS A 121 8.40 -17.05 -1.78
CA HIS A 121 9.59 -17.71 -2.34
C HIS A 121 9.62 -17.50 -3.84
N LEU A 122 10.66 -16.83 -4.33
CA LEU A 122 10.84 -16.47 -5.72
C LEU A 122 11.92 -17.32 -6.37
N ALA A 123 11.80 -17.52 -7.68
CA ALA A 123 12.93 -18.03 -8.46
C ALA A 123 14.08 -17.00 -8.45
N PRO A 124 15.36 -17.42 -8.50
CA PRO A 124 16.51 -16.51 -8.45
C PRO A 124 16.51 -15.40 -9.51
N ALA A 125 15.86 -15.62 -10.66
CA ALA A 125 15.75 -14.67 -11.77
C ALA A 125 14.35 -14.04 -11.91
N ALA A 126 13.49 -14.16 -10.89
CA ALA A 126 12.17 -13.52 -10.92
C ALA A 126 12.33 -11.98 -10.86
N PRO A 127 11.60 -11.21 -11.70
CA PRO A 127 11.60 -9.77 -11.60
C PRO A 127 10.98 -9.31 -10.28
N ALA A 128 11.41 -8.14 -9.81
CA ALA A 128 10.77 -7.48 -8.69
C ALA A 128 9.40 -6.95 -9.13
N ASN A 129 8.35 -7.35 -8.42
CA ASN A 129 6.97 -6.91 -8.65
C ASN A 129 6.42 -6.30 -7.34
N PRO A 130 6.94 -5.14 -6.90
CA PRO A 130 6.63 -4.54 -5.61
C PRO A 130 5.12 -4.32 -5.38
N ASN A 131 4.36 -3.95 -6.41
CA ASN A 131 2.91 -3.74 -6.29
C ASN A 131 2.17 -5.04 -6.00
N ALA A 132 2.60 -6.13 -6.63
CA ALA A 132 2.04 -7.45 -6.36
C ALA A 132 2.35 -7.92 -4.93
N PHE A 133 3.52 -7.60 -4.39
CA PHE A 133 3.85 -7.90 -2.99
C PHE A 133 3.06 -7.03 -2.00
N LEU A 134 2.81 -5.76 -2.33
CA LEU A 134 1.91 -4.90 -1.53
C LEU A 134 0.47 -5.39 -1.55
N ASN A 135 0.00 -5.90 -2.68
CA ASN A 135 -1.29 -6.54 -2.80
C ASN A 135 -1.38 -7.80 -1.92
N LEU A 136 -0.33 -8.62 -1.85
CA LEU A 136 -0.28 -9.76 -0.92
C LEU A 136 -0.32 -9.30 0.54
N ALA A 137 0.47 -8.30 0.90
CA ALA A 137 0.44 -7.73 2.24
C ALA A 137 -0.95 -7.19 2.58
N ARG A 138 -1.64 -6.58 1.62
CA ARG A 138 -3.03 -6.15 1.76
C ARG A 138 -3.99 -7.32 1.92
N LEU A 139 -3.90 -8.33 1.08
CA LEU A 139 -4.75 -9.52 1.12
C LEU A 139 -4.72 -10.18 2.51
N PHE A 140 -3.55 -10.26 3.12
CA PHE A 140 -3.38 -10.87 4.44
C PHE A 140 -3.52 -9.89 5.62
N ALA A 141 -3.83 -8.62 5.36
CA ALA A 141 -4.06 -7.66 6.43
C ALA A 141 -5.23 -8.09 7.32
N GLN A 142 -5.04 -7.94 8.64
CA GLN A 142 -6.01 -8.38 9.64
C GLN A 142 -7.08 -7.33 9.95
N THR A 143 -6.94 -6.10 9.44
CA THR A 143 -7.91 -5.02 9.59
C THR A 143 -8.66 -4.73 8.28
N PRO A 144 -9.89 -4.21 8.32
CA PRO A 144 -10.66 -3.88 7.13
C PRO A 144 -10.13 -2.64 6.38
N ARG A 145 -9.34 -1.79 7.04
CA ARG A 145 -8.68 -0.62 6.44
C ARG A 145 -7.17 -0.81 6.43
N VAL A 146 -6.51 -0.45 5.34
CA VAL A 146 -5.07 -0.61 5.17
C VAL A 146 -4.44 0.67 4.64
N VAL A 147 -3.13 0.83 4.84
CA VAL A 147 -2.29 1.81 4.14
C VAL A 147 -1.25 1.05 3.34
N LEU A 148 -1.21 1.25 2.04
CA LEU A 148 -0.17 0.69 1.17
C LEU A 148 1.01 1.66 1.15
N PHE A 149 2.17 1.21 1.61
CA PHE A 149 3.39 2.00 1.60
C PHE A 149 4.32 1.51 0.48
N PRO A 150 4.42 2.25 -0.63
CA PRO A 150 5.27 1.89 -1.77
C PRO A 150 6.73 2.30 -1.58
N GLY A 151 7.11 2.81 -0.42
CA GLY A 151 8.52 3.07 -0.09
C GLY A 151 9.26 1.79 0.27
N ASN A 152 10.60 1.83 0.26
CA ASN A 152 11.41 0.86 0.98
C ASN A 152 11.30 1.14 2.49
N LEU A 153 11.76 0.20 3.33
CA LEU A 153 11.64 0.34 4.78
C LEU A 153 12.55 1.43 5.37
N THR A 154 13.45 2.03 4.58
CA THR A 154 14.27 3.17 5.02
C THR A 154 13.45 4.45 5.11
N ILE A 155 12.34 4.55 4.36
CA ILE A 155 11.41 5.68 4.41
C ILE A 155 10.35 5.42 5.50
N THR A 156 10.67 5.81 6.73
CA THR A 156 9.76 5.62 7.87
C THR A 156 8.66 6.68 7.92
N PRO A 157 7.42 6.35 8.32
CA PRO A 157 6.32 7.30 8.38
C PRO A 157 6.51 8.36 9.49
N PRO A 158 5.79 9.50 9.43
CA PRO A 158 5.73 10.45 10.52
C PRO A 158 5.13 9.82 11.79
N LYS A 159 5.69 10.14 12.96
CA LYS A 159 5.28 9.57 14.27
C LYS A 159 3.78 9.68 14.56
N LEU A 160 3.13 10.74 14.07
CA LEU A 160 1.73 11.04 14.34
C LEU A 160 0.79 10.57 13.23
N LEU A 161 1.30 9.94 12.16
CA LEU A 161 0.49 9.57 11.01
C LEU A 161 -0.62 8.58 11.39
N TYR A 162 -0.26 7.50 12.08
CA TYR A 162 -1.24 6.50 12.51
C TYR A 162 -2.37 7.09 13.37
N ALA A 163 -2.00 7.86 14.41
CA ALA A 163 -2.97 8.51 15.29
C ALA A 163 -3.90 9.46 14.53
N SER A 164 -3.35 10.23 13.56
CA SER A 164 -4.14 11.11 12.71
C SER A 164 -5.14 10.35 11.84
N LEU A 165 -4.74 9.22 11.26
CA LEU A 165 -5.60 8.40 10.40
C LEU A 165 -6.75 7.78 11.20
N VAL A 166 -6.46 7.25 12.39
CA VAL A 166 -7.48 6.68 13.29
C VAL A 166 -8.45 7.76 13.78
N ALA A 167 -7.97 8.97 14.07
CA ALA A 167 -8.83 10.08 14.50
C ALA A 167 -9.80 10.53 13.40
N GLN A 168 -9.33 10.61 12.15
CA GLN A 168 -10.18 10.97 11.01
C GLN A 168 -11.28 9.94 10.74
N ASP A 169 -10.99 8.65 10.95
CA ASP A 169 -11.96 7.58 10.73
C ASP A 169 -13.24 7.74 11.58
N ARG A 170 -13.08 8.29 12.79
CA ARG A 170 -14.18 8.51 13.72
C ARG A 170 -15.07 9.69 13.32
N HIS A 171 -14.54 10.66 12.58
CA HIS A 171 -15.24 11.89 12.22
C HIS A 171 -16.05 11.79 10.92
N ALA A 172 -15.74 10.83 10.04
CA ALA A 172 -16.47 10.63 8.78
C ALA A 172 -17.88 10.01 8.96
N SER A 173 -18.27 9.60 10.18
CA SER A 173 -19.51 8.85 10.44
C SER A 173 -20.64 9.62 11.15
N ALA A 174 -20.56 10.94 11.34
CA ALA A 174 -21.49 11.65 12.25
C ALA A 174 -22.44 12.68 11.60
N ALA A 175 -22.42 12.92 10.29
CA ALA A 175 -23.26 13.96 9.68
C ALA A 175 -24.10 13.44 8.50
N ILE A 176 -25.40 13.25 8.77
CA ILE A 176 -26.55 13.42 7.85
C ILE A 176 -26.63 12.45 6.65
N ALA A 177 -27.33 11.31 6.81
CA ALA A 177 -28.30 10.77 5.84
C ALA A 177 -28.93 9.44 6.34
N PRO A 178 -30.19 9.12 6.01
CA PRO A 178 -30.75 7.79 6.19
C PRO A 178 -30.06 6.79 5.26
N ALA A 179 -29.75 5.61 5.79
CA ALA A 179 -28.96 4.56 5.15
C ALA A 179 -29.52 4.11 3.78
N PRO A 180 -28.71 4.10 2.70
CA PRO A 180 -28.88 3.09 1.66
C PRO A 180 -28.46 1.72 2.23
N ALA A 181 -29.09 0.66 1.73
CA ALA A 181 -28.89 -0.73 2.16
C ALA A 181 -27.49 -1.32 1.89
N SER A 182 -26.56 -0.52 1.36
CA SER A 182 -25.15 -0.86 1.19
C SER A 182 -24.29 0.05 2.06
N ALA A 183 -23.39 -0.54 2.85
CA ALA A 183 -22.44 0.21 3.66
C ALA A 183 -21.71 1.23 2.77
N PRO A 184 -21.61 2.52 3.18
CA PRO A 184 -20.96 3.54 2.37
C PRO A 184 -19.53 3.11 2.06
N ARG A 185 -19.22 2.92 0.78
CA ARG A 185 -17.85 2.68 0.32
C ARG A 185 -17.01 3.88 0.74
N ARG A 186 -16.02 3.64 1.60
CA ARG A 186 -15.10 4.69 2.04
C ARG A 186 -14.18 5.04 0.88
N ARG A 187 -14.02 6.35 0.62
CA ARG A 187 -13.15 6.87 -0.43
C ARG A 187 -11.69 6.52 -0.14
N PRO A 188 -10.88 6.18 -1.15
CA PRO A 188 -9.44 6.08 -0.98
C PRO A 188 -8.86 7.42 -0.53
N THR A 189 -7.84 7.38 0.33
CA THR A 189 -7.12 8.58 0.77
C THR A 189 -5.67 8.52 0.34
N VAL A 190 -5.21 9.47 -0.46
CA VAL A 190 -3.80 9.56 -0.86
C VAL A 190 -3.03 10.45 0.11
N LEU A 191 -1.91 9.94 0.63
CA LEU A 191 -1.03 10.64 1.57
C LEU A 191 0.07 11.35 0.78
N THR A 192 -0.03 12.68 0.64
CA THR A 192 0.86 13.43 -0.26
C THR A 192 1.51 14.63 0.42
N THR A 193 2.38 15.36 -0.28
CA THR A 193 3.04 16.58 0.22
C THR A 193 2.09 17.79 0.20
N ARG A 194 2.54 18.91 0.79
CA ARG A 194 1.72 20.13 0.86
C ARG A 194 1.51 20.72 -0.54
N GLY A 195 0.27 21.06 -0.86
CA GLY A 195 -0.08 21.78 -2.10
C GLY A 195 -0.61 20.91 -3.23
N GLN A 196 -0.47 19.59 -3.14
CA GLN A 196 -1.14 18.66 -4.06
C GLN A 196 -2.52 18.30 -3.49
N THR A 197 -3.56 18.44 -4.31
CA THR A 197 -4.97 18.13 -3.97
C THR A 197 -5.61 17.18 -4.99
N SER A 198 -4.91 16.84 -6.06
CA SER A 198 -5.37 15.95 -7.13
C SER A 198 -4.15 15.27 -7.77
N PHE A 199 -4.42 14.33 -8.67
CA PHE A 199 -3.39 13.76 -9.54
C PHE A 199 -2.74 14.87 -10.41
N PRO A 200 -1.42 14.80 -10.70
CA PRO A 200 -0.46 13.81 -10.23
C PRO A 200 -0.08 14.01 -8.75
N PHE A 201 0.05 12.90 -8.03
CA PHE A 201 0.47 12.89 -6.63
C PHE A 201 1.99 12.81 -6.50
N SER A 202 2.50 12.95 -5.27
CA SER A 202 3.93 12.78 -5.00
C SER A 202 4.37 11.35 -5.35
N PRO A 203 5.59 11.16 -5.90
CA PRO A 203 6.09 9.82 -6.17
C PRO A 203 6.12 8.99 -4.89
N LEU A 204 5.74 7.71 -4.98
CA LEU A 204 5.63 6.81 -3.84
C LEU A 204 4.67 7.30 -2.73
N ALA A 205 3.69 8.15 -3.05
CA ALA A 205 2.66 8.57 -2.11
C ALA A 205 1.85 7.36 -1.60
N PRO A 206 1.84 7.07 -0.29
CA PRO A 206 1.04 5.98 0.25
C PRO A 206 -0.46 6.21 0.05
N VAL A 207 -1.22 5.11 -0.02
CA VAL A 207 -2.68 5.18 -0.17
C VAL A 207 -3.38 4.40 0.93
N VAL A 208 -4.41 5.01 1.52
CA VAL A 208 -5.32 4.39 2.47
C VAL A 208 -6.53 3.87 1.72
N ILE A 209 -6.83 2.58 1.84
CA ILE A 209 -7.92 1.93 1.10
C ILE A 209 -8.55 0.82 1.94
N GLY A 210 -9.72 0.33 1.54
CA GLY A 210 -10.30 -0.87 2.11
C GLY A 210 -9.45 -2.10 1.77
N ARG A 211 -9.28 -3.01 2.72
CA ARG A 211 -8.61 -4.30 2.46
C ARG A 211 -9.28 -5.02 1.30
N ASP A 212 -10.60 -5.05 1.30
CA ASP A 212 -11.44 -5.78 0.35
C ASP A 212 -11.93 -4.88 -0.82
N ASP A 213 -11.27 -3.72 -1.04
CA ASP A 213 -11.54 -2.87 -2.20
C ASP A 213 -11.28 -3.61 -3.53
N PRO A 214 -12.12 -3.46 -4.56
CA PRO A 214 -11.93 -4.19 -5.82
C PRO A 214 -10.67 -3.79 -6.61
N LEU A 215 -10.08 -2.62 -6.34
CA LEU A 215 -8.91 -2.13 -7.06
C LEU A 215 -7.63 -2.78 -6.56
N TRP A 216 -6.83 -3.31 -7.50
CA TRP A 216 -5.53 -3.91 -7.23
C TRP A 216 -4.45 -3.16 -8.00
N CYS A 217 -3.32 -2.84 -7.34
CA CYS A 217 -2.19 -2.24 -8.03
C CYS A 217 -1.46 -3.31 -8.84
N THR A 218 -1.62 -3.32 -10.16
CA THR A 218 -0.89 -4.26 -11.03
C THR A 218 0.35 -3.61 -11.63
N GLU A 219 1.42 -4.37 -11.80
CA GLU A 219 2.53 -3.93 -12.65
C GLU A 219 2.04 -3.84 -14.11
N ARG A 220 2.39 -2.75 -14.80
CA ARG A 220 2.17 -2.64 -16.25
C ARG A 220 3.46 -2.92 -17.01
N PHE A 221 3.28 -3.21 -18.31
CA PHE A 221 4.24 -3.78 -19.28
C PHE A 221 5.56 -3.02 -19.52
N PHE A 222 5.98 -2.14 -18.62
CA PHE A 222 7.27 -1.48 -18.72
C PHE A 222 8.37 -2.45 -18.27
N THR A 223 9.44 -2.53 -19.06
CA THR A 223 10.71 -3.16 -18.65
C THR A 223 11.09 -2.69 -17.25
N PRO A 224 11.65 -3.55 -16.38
CA PRO A 224 11.79 -3.32 -14.94
C PRO A 224 12.17 -1.86 -14.66
N ALA A 225 11.14 -1.08 -14.37
CA ALA A 225 11.24 0.36 -14.24
C ALA A 225 11.55 0.68 -12.79
N ASP A 226 11.96 1.91 -12.55
CA ASP A 226 12.03 2.41 -11.19
C ASP A 226 10.64 2.26 -10.53
N ARG A 227 10.64 1.93 -9.24
CA ARG A 227 9.42 1.68 -8.46
C ARG A 227 8.41 2.84 -8.46
N ALA A 228 8.88 4.06 -8.64
CA ALA A 228 8.06 5.26 -8.60
C ALA A 228 7.06 5.36 -9.78
N PRO A 229 7.50 5.22 -11.06
CA PRO A 229 6.61 5.09 -12.21
C PRO A 229 5.51 4.03 -12.07
N ASP A 230 5.86 2.81 -11.66
CA ASP A 230 4.87 1.73 -11.51
C ASP A 230 3.83 2.07 -10.42
N TRP A 231 4.26 2.74 -9.35
CA TRP A 231 3.35 3.20 -8.32
C TRP A 231 2.47 4.38 -8.77
N GLU A 232 3.02 5.32 -9.54
CA GLU A 232 2.27 6.44 -10.11
C GLU A 232 1.12 5.96 -10.99
N GLU A 233 1.34 4.90 -11.79
CA GLU A 233 0.28 4.26 -12.57
C GLU A 233 -0.80 3.66 -11.67
N CYS A 234 -0.45 3.03 -10.55
CA CYS A 234 -1.48 2.57 -9.60
C CYS A 234 -2.28 3.75 -9.04
N LEU A 235 -1.63 4.84 -8.64
CA LEU A 235 -2.33 6.02 -8.14
C LEU A 235 -3.23 6.66 -9.20
N TRP A 236 -2.78 6.68 -10.46
CA TRP A 236 -3.59 7.10 -11.60
C TRP A 236 -4.82 6.22 -11.76
N GLN A 237 -4.67 4.89 -11.69
CA GLN A 237 -5.80 3.96 -11.78
C GLN A 237 -6.78 4.16 -10.61
N ILE A 238 -6.29 4.33 -9.38
CA ILE A 238 -7.15 4.64 -8.21
C ILE A 238 -7.92 5.93 -8.45
N TRP A 239 -7.26 6.98 -8.92
CA TRP A 239 -7.90 8.26 -9.23
C TRP A 239 -8.96 8.10 -10.34
N LEU A 240 -8.64 7.39 -11.42
CA LEU A 240 -9.53 7.18 -12.56
C LEU A 240 -10.79 6.40 -12.19
N GLU A 241 -10.63 5.29 -11.48
CA GLU A 241 -11.71 4.38 -11.08
C GLU A 241 -12.65 5.00 -10.03
N ASN A 242 -12.18 6.03 -9.34
CA ASN A 242 -13.00 6.85 -8.45
C ASN A 242 -13.47 8.15 -9.11
N PHE A 243 -13.31 8.33 -10.43
CA PHE A 243 -13.68 9.56 -11.16
C PHE A 243 -13.09 10.84 -10.55
N GLY A 244 -11.91 10.72 -9.95
CA GLY A 244 -11.22 11.78 -9.22
C GLY A 244 -11.71 12.03 -7.80
N ASP A 245 -12.71 11.28 -7.31
CA ASP A 245 -13.26 11.39 -5.95
C ASP A 245 -12.39 10.64 -4.92
N VAL A 246 -11.17 11.14 -4.73
CA VAL A 246 -10.21 10.64 -3.74
C VAL A 246 -9.92 11.69 -2.68
N ASP A 247 -9.85 11.28 -1.43
CA ASP A 247 -9.44 12.17 -0.35
C ASP A 247 -7.93 12.39 -0.41
N VAL A 248 -7.48 13.61 -0.10
CA VAL A 248 -6.05 13.92 -0.06
C VAL A 248 -5.66 14.41 1.32
N GLN A 249 -4.73 13.70 1.95
CA GLN A 249 -4.20 14.06 3.25
C GLN A 249 -2.74 14.49 3.13
N GLN A 250 -2.48 15.73 3.53
CA GLN A 250 -1.14 16.28 3.47
C GLN A 250 -0.29 15.77 4.63
N THR A 251 0.87 15.21 4.29
CA THR A 251 1.94 14.82 5.20
C THR A 251 3.04 15.88 5.12
N ARG A 252 3.41 16.47 6.26
CA ARG A 252 4.41 17.56 6.28
C ARG A 252 5.82 16.97 6.17
N GLY A 253 6.55 17.34 5.11
CA GLY A 253 7.99 17.09 4.95
C GLY A 253 8.43 15.65 4.66
N TRP A 254 7.54 14.67 4.74
CA TRP A 254 7.94 13.27 4.72
C TRP A 254 8.45 12.75 3.37
N LEU A 255 7.68 12.93 2.30
CA LEU A 255 8.01 12.37 0.99
C LEU A 255 9.04 13.21 0.21
N HIS A 256 9.18 14.49 0.54
CA HIS A 256 10.17 15.36 -0.09
C HIS A 256 11.60 15.04 0.33
N ASP A 257 11.82 14.73 1.61
CA ASP A 257 13.16 14.40 2.13
C ASP A 257 13.63 13.01 1.68
N ALA A 258 12.68 12.15 1.29
CA ALA A 258 12.93 10.76 0.91
C ALA A 258 13.44 10.58 -0.53
N LEU A 259 13.24 11.57 -1.40
CA LEU A 259 13.61 11.51 -2.82
C LEU A 259 14.71 12.55 -3.11
N PRO A 260 16.00 12.17 -3.05
CA PRO A 260 17.08 13.07 -3.41
C PRO A 260 17.03 13.37 -4.92
N GLY A 261 16.59 14.59 -5.28
CA GLY A 261 16.61 15.07 -6.67
C GLY A 261 15.33 15.71 -7.19
N ALA A 262 14.24 15.75 -6.42
CA ALA A 262 13.07 16.53 -6.83
C ALA A 262 13.44 18.03 -6.79
N PRO A 263 13.36 18.78 -7.91
CA PRO A 263 13.64 20.21 -7.89
C PRO A 263 12.68 20.87 -6.90
N SER A 264 13.22 21.60 -5.94
CA SER A 264 12.43 22.41 -5.02
C SER A 264 11.58 23.36 -5.84
N SER A 265 10.27 23.22 -5.79
CA SER A 265 9.28 24.00 -6.54
C SER A 265 9.16 25.46 -6.07
N SER A 266 10.28 26.07 -5.63
CA SER A 266 10.36 27.49 -5.30
C SER A 266 10.65 28.39 -6.50
N GLU A 267 10.85 27.85 -7.71
CA GLU A 267 11.10 28.64 -8.92
C GLU A 267 10.13 28.27 -10.05
N SER A 268 8.91 28.79 -10.00
CA SER A 268 8.02 28.88 -11.18
C SER A 268 6.93 29.92 -10.96
N LEU A 269 7.33 31.20 -10.91
CA LEU A 269 6.44 32.34 -11.06
C LEU A 269 7.18 33.47 -11.79
N THR A 270 7.65 33.22 -13.01
CA THR A 270 7.89 34.25 -14.05
C THR A 270 8.35 33.58 -15.34
N MET A 271 7.42 33.30 -16.27
CA MET A 271 7.57 33.53 -17.71
C MET A 271 6.34 32.96 -18.44
N VAL A 272 5.26 33.73 -18.42
CA VAL A 272 4.24 33.68 -19.47
C VAL A 272 3.99 35.12 -19.90
N SER A 273 4.77 35.58 -20.88
CA SER A 273 4.38 36.65 -21.80
C SER A 273 5.44 36.76 -22.89
N ALA A 274 5.15 36.17 -24.06
CA ALA A 274 5.52 36.68 -25.39
C ALA A 274 5.38 35.55 -26.43
N PHE A 275 4.15 35.23 -26.82
CA PHE A 275 3.89 34.68 -28.15
C PHE A 275 2.58 35.24 -28.65
N CYS A 276 2.66 36.39 -29.33
CA CYS A 276 1.61 36.87 -30.18
C CYS A 276 2.22 37.61 -31.37
N GLY A 277 2.01 37.05 -32.56
CA GLY A 277 1.96 37.79 -33.81
C GLY A 277 3.29 38.00 -34.54
N GLN A 278 3.57 37.14 -35.52
CA GLN A 278 4.01 37.64 -36.82
C GLN A 278 3.49 36.70 -37.92
N ALA A 279 2.55 37.25 -38.70
CA ALA A 279 2.02 36.67 -39.91
C ALA A 279 3.09 36.75 -41.01
N LEU A 280 3.38 35.61 -41.65
CA LEU A 280 4.18 35.56 -42.87
C LEU A 280 3.26 35.77 -44.07
N VAL A 281 3.44 36.91 -44.73
CA VAL A 281 2.93 37.23 -46.05
C VAL A 281 3.80 36.50 -47.08
N CYS A 282 3.19 35.62 -47.87
CA CYS A 282 3.80 35.09 -49.10
C CYS A 282 3.56 36.09 -50.23
N GLU A 283 4.62 36.78 -50.68
CA GLU A 283 4.60 37.53 -51.94
C GLU A 283 5.38 36.79 -53.02
N HIS A 284 4.71 36.58 -54.14
CA HIS A 284 5.24 36.18 -55.44
C HIS A 284 6.17 37.27 -55.99
N SER A 285 7.30 36.90 -56.60
CA SER A 285 7.74 37.60 -57.82
C SER A 285 8.57 36.74 -58.76
N LEU A 286 8.21 36.89 -60.03
CA LEU A 286 8.73 36.28 -61.24
C LEU A 286 9.96 37.02 -61.77
N ALA A 287 10.74 36.28 -62.56
CA ALA A 287 11.47 36.68 -63.76
C ALA A 287 12.63 37.69 -63.66
N GLY A 288 13.73 37.28 -64.29
CA GLY A 288 14.96 38.03 -64.56
C GLY A 288 16.06 37.06 -64.96
#